data_AF-A0A7W0QP62-F1
#
_entry.id   AF-A0A7W0QP62-F1
#
_cell.length_a   1.000
_cell.length_b   1.000
_cell.length_c   1.000
_cell.angle_alpha   90.00
_cell.angle_beta   90.00
_cell.angle_gamma   90.00
#
_symmetry.space_group_name_H-M   'P 1'
#
loop_
_entity.id
_entity.type
_entity.pdbx_description
1 polymer ?
#
loop_
_entity_poly.entity_id
_entity_poly.type
_entity_poly.pdbx_seq_one_letter_code
_entity_poly.pdbx_strand_id
1 'polypeptide(L)'
;MLGHFALAGLGERLAERVLVAARHERLDEALLVGFAGTEIMRRLIGVAQLPLVYGTDTKRRLLDLSRSLVLSPSQGLSCWQSAVGSSSLS
;
A
#
# COMPACT_ATOMS: atom_id res chain seq x y z
N MET A 1 -6.67 -6.33 0.31
CA MET A 1 -7.30 -5.46 1.32
C MET A 1 -6.37 -4.32 1.74
N LEU A 2 -5.19 -4.58 2.31
CA LEU A 2 -4.25 -3.52 2.72
C LEU A 2 -3.74 -2.66 1.55
N GLY A 3 -3.40 -3.25 0.39
CA GLY A 3 -2.99 -2.47 -0.80
C GLY A 3 -4.04 -1.46 -1.28
N HIS A 4 -5.34 -1.73 -1.04
CA HIS A 4 -6.40 -0.76 -1.35
C HIS A 4 -6.36 0.47 -0.43
N PHE A 5 -5.77 0.38 0.76
CA PHE A 5 -5.65 1.55 1.65
C PHE A 5 -4.66 2.55 1.06
N ALA A 6 -3.53 2.08 0.52
CA ALA A 6 -2.60 2.94 -0.22
C ALA A 6 -3.27 3.54 -1.45
N LEU A 7 -3.98 2.73 -2.24
CA LEU A 7 -4.71 3.17 -3.42
C LEU A 7 -5.88 4.12 -3.11
N ALA A 8 -6.36 4.17 -1.87
CA ALA A 8 -7.41 5.07 -1.41
C ALA A 8 -6.87 6.31 -0.69
N GLY A 9 -5.55 6.49 -0.60
CA GLY A 9 -4.96 7.63 0.10
C GLY A 9 -5.02 7.52 1.63
N LEU A 10 -5.23 6.33 2.19
CA LEU A 10 -5.37 6.13 3.63
C LEU A 10 -3.99 6.10 4.31
N GLY A 11 -3.80 6.99 5.28
CA GLY A 11 -2.53 7.18 5.96
C GLY A 11 -2.02 5.98 6.74
N GLU A 12 -0.74 6.04 7.11
CA GLU A 12 0.01 4.95 7.75
C GLU A 12 -0.66 4.44 9.04
N ARG A 13 -1.17 5.34 9.89
CA ARG A 13 -1.85 4.97 11.14
C ARG A 13 -3.02 3.99 10.94
N LEU A 14 -3.76 4.11 9.84
CA LEU A 14 -4.86 3.19 9.56
C LEU A 14 -4.35 1.83 9.02
N ALA A 15 -3.26 1.86 8.25
CA ALA A 15 -2.58 0.65 7.80
C ALA A 15 -1.92 -0.12 8.96
N GLU A 16 -1.31 0.58 9.92
CA GLU A 16 -0.75 -0.02 11.15
C GLU A 16 -1.81 -0.74 11.98
N ARG A 17 -3.02 -0.20 12.08
CA ARG A 17 -4.13 -0.88 12.77
C ARG A 17 -4.46 -2.25 12.15
N VAL A 18 -4.30 -2.38 10.84
CA VAL A 18 -4.47 -3.67 10.15
C VAL A 18 -3.33 -4.61 10.52
N LEU A 19 -2.08 -4.14 10.62
CA LEU A 19 -0.96 -4.98 11.05
C LEU A 19 -1.09 -5.44 12.51
N VAL A 20 -1.54 -4.55 13.40
CA VAL A 20 -1.81 -4.91 14.81
C VAL A 20 -2.89 -5.99 14.89
N ALA A 21 -3.98 -5.86 14.11
CA ALA A 21 -5.01 -6.89 14.04
C ALA A 21 -4.47 -8.20 13.45
N ALA A 22 -3.66 -8.14 12.38
CA ALA A 22 -3.04 -9.31 11.78
C ALA A 22 -2.13 -10.07 12.76
N ARG A 23 -1.36 -9.34 13.58
CA ARG A 23 -0.53 -9.91 14.65
C ARG A 23 -1.36 -10.62 15.70
N HIS A 24 -2.47 -10.03 16.13
CA HIS A 24 -3.40 -10.64 17.07
C HIS A 24 -3.94 -11.98 16.52
N GLU A 25 -4.25 -12.02 15.22
CA GLU A 25 -4.68 -13.22 14.51
C GLU A 25 -3.53 -14.18 14.14
N ARG A 26 -2.29 -13.91 14.56
CA ARG A 26 -1.09 -14.70 14.26
C ARG A 26 -0.84 -14.89 12.76
N LEU A 27 -1.18 -13.89 11.95
CA LEU A 27 -0.85 -13.85 10.53
C LEU A 27 0.60 -13.40 10.32
N ASP A 28 1.21 -13.87 9.24
CA ASP A 28 2.55 -13.42 8.81
C ASP A 28 2.46 -11.97 8.28
N GLU A 29 2.99 -11.04 9.06
CA GLU A 29 3.01 -9.61 8.72
C GLU A 29 3.81 -9.33 7.45
N ALA A 30 4.95 -10.00 7.25
CA ALA A 30 5.77 -9.80 6.07
C ALA A 30 5.03 -10.28 4.81
N LEU A 31 4.33 -11.42 4.90
CA LEU A 31 3.50 -11.90 3.81
C LEU A 31 2.35 -10.92 3.50
N LEU A 32 1.69 -10.38 4.53
CA LEU A 32 0.63 -9.40 4.37
C LEU A 32 1.12 -8.10 3.71
N VAL A 33 2.29 -7.62 4.12
CA VAL A 33 2.95 -6.43 3.55
C VAL A 33 3.34 -6.67 2.08
N GLY A 34 3.99 -7.79 1.77
CA GLY A 34 4.36 -8.16 0.40
C GLY A 34 3.13 -8.33 -0.51
N PHE A 35 2.05 -8.89 0.02
CA PHE A 35 0.78 -8.99 -0.69
C PHE A 35 0.15 -7.62 -0.95
N ALA A 36 0.25 -6.68 -0.01
CA ALA A 36 -0.19 -5.30 -0.21
C ALA A 36 0.58 -4.64 -1.37
N GLY A 37 1.90 -4.82 -1.42
CA GLY A 37 2.73 -4.34 -2.52
C GLY A 37 2.32 -4.92 -3.88
N THR A 38 2.10 -6.23 -3.94
CA THR A 38 1.64 -6.92 -5.16
C THR A 38 0.28 -6.39 -5.63
N GLU A 39 -0.67 -6.17 -4.71
CA GLU A 39 -1.99 -5.64 -5.05
C GLU A 39 -1.91 -4.21 -5.61
N ILE A 40 -1.06 -3.34 -5.05
CA ILE A 40 -0.86 -1.98 -5.58
C ILE A 40 -0.38 -2.04 -7.04
N MET A 41 0.66 -2.82 -7.32
CA MET A 41 1.17 -3.02 -8.69
C MET A 41 0.08 -3.57 -9.60
N ARG A 42 -0.61 -4.64 -9.17
CA ARG A 42 -1.64 -5.31 -9.98
C ARG A 42 -2.79 -4.37 -10.37
N ARG A 43 -3.19 -3.45 -9.48
CA ARG A 43 -4.27 -2.50 -9.76
C ARG A 43 -3.85 -1.30 -10.60
N LEU A 44 -2.57 -0.94 -10.61
CA LEU A 44 -2.05 0.19 -11.38
C LEU A 44 -1.61 -0.21 -12.79
N ILE A 45 -0.96 -1.36 -12.94
CA ILE A 45 -0.33 -1.77 -14.22
C ILE A 45 -0.67 -3.21 -14.65
N GLY A 46 -1.45 -3.95 -13.86
CA GLY A 46 -1.96 -5.26 -14.27
C GLY A 46 -3.19 -5.15 -15.18
N VAL A 47 -3.68 -6.29 -15.67
CA VAL A 47 -4.82 -6.35 -16.61
C VAL A 47 -6.14 -5.83 -15.98
N ALA A 48 -6.37 -6.11 -14.70
CA ALA A 48 -7.58 -5.72 -13.98
C ALA A 48 -7.38 -4.39 -13.21
N GLN A 49 -7.16 -3.31 -13.97
CA GLN A 49 -6.94 -1.97 -13.42
C GLN A 49 -8.18 -1.42 -12.71
N LEU A 50 -7.97 -0.62 -11.67
CA LEU A 50 -9.03 0.23 -11.12
C LEU A 50 -9.11 1.53 -11.94
N PRO A 51 -10.30 2.14 -12.09
CA PRO A 51 -10.46 3.43 -12.75
C PRO A 51 -10.00 4.59 -11.84
N LEU A 52 -8.75 4.54 -11.37
CA LEU A 52 -8.15 5.55 -10.50
C LEU A 52 -7.78 6.77 -11.33
N VAL A 53 -8.35 7.92 -10.99
CA VAL A 53 -8.07 9.22 -11.62
C VAL A 53 -6.79 9.82 -11.03
N TYR A 54 -5.69 9.08 -11.15
CA TYR A 54 -4.37 9.50 -10.69
C TYR A 54 -3.47 9.90 -11.86
N GLY A 55 -2.81 11.05 -11.71
CA GLY A 55 -1.71 11.46 -12.58
C GLY A 55 -0.53 10.48 -12.48
N THR A 56 0.36 10.56 -13.46
CA THR A 56 1.56 9.70 -13.55
C THR A 56 2.45 9.79 -12.32
N ASP A 57 2.60 10.97 -11.70
CA ASP A 57 3.40 11.13 -10.49
C ASP A 57 2.85 10.37 -9.28
N THR A 58 1.53 10.40 -9.06
CA THR A 58 0.89 9.63 -7.98
C THR A 58 1.02 8.14 -8.25
N LYS A 59 0.81 7.70 -9.51
CA LYS A 59 1.02 6.29 -9.90
C LYS A 59 2.46 5.84 -9.66
N ARG A 60 3.44 6.69 -10.00
CA ARG A 60 4.87 6.42 -9.74
C ARG A 60 5.15 6.25 -8.26
N ARG A 61 4.70 7.18 -7.39
CA ARG A 61 4.88 7.05 -5.93
C ARG A 61 4.26 5.77 -5.36
N LEU A 62 3.08 5.38 -5.84
CA LEU A 62 2.44 4.14 -5.43
C LEU A 62 3.19 2.89 -5.93
N LEU A 63 3.79 2.93 -7.13
CA LEU A 63 4.65 1.85 -7.62
C LEU A 63 5.99 1.78 -6.86
N ASP A 64 6.54 2.91 -6.44
CA ASP A 64 7.74 2.94 -5.57
C ASP A 64 7.45 2.34 -4.20
N LEU A 65 6.27 2.64 -3.62
CA LEU A 65 5.77 1.97 -2.42
C LEU A 65 5.62 0.47 -2.67
N SER A 66 4.92 0.08 -3.74
CA SER A 66 4.71 -1.33 -4.11
C SER A 66 6.03 -2.11 -4.15
N ARG A 67 7.03 -1.55 -4.85
CA ARG A 67 8.37 -2.12 -4.94
C ARG A 67 9.01 -2.31 -3.57
N SER A 68 8.92 -1.31 -2.70
CA SER A 68 9.50 -1.36 -1.36
C SER A 68 8.85 -2.44 -0.49
N LEU A 69 7.51 -2.55 -0.53
CA LEU A 69 6.78 -3.57 0.23
C LEU A 69 7.06 -5.00 -0.27
N VAL A 70 7.29 -5.19 -1.58
CA VAL A 70 7.59 -6.51 -2.16
C VAL A 70 9.04 -6.93 -1.88
N LEU A 71 10.00 -6.02 -2.03
CA LEU A 71 11.42 -6.35 -1.90
C LEU A 71 11.91 -6.36 -0.44
N SER A 72 11.25 -5.60 0.44
CA SER A 72 11.62 -5.44 1.85
C SER A 72 10.43 -5.58 2.81
N PRO A 73 9.59 -6.64 2.73
CA PRO A 73 8.35 -6.74 3.50
C PRO A 73 8.55 -6.77 5.03
N SER A 74 9.71 -7.20 5.50
CA SER A 74 10.06 -7.21 6.93
C SER A 74 10.31 -5.80 7.49
N GLN A 75 10.48 -4.77 6.64
CA GLN A 75 10.58 -3.38 7.07
C GLN A 75 9.21 -2.72 7.33
N GLY A 76 8.13 -3.49 7.24
CA GLY A 76 6.78 -3.04 7.57
C GLY A 76 6.28 -1.92 6.65
N LEU A 77 5.69 -0.88 7.25
CA LEU A 77 5.04 0.23 6.55
C LEU A 77 5.88 1.52 6.51
N SER A 78 7.18 1.44 6.81
CA SER A 78 8.07 2.62 6.97
C SER A 78 8.11 3.61 5.80
N CYS A 79 7.78 3.18 4.57
CA CYS A 79 7.72 4.02 3.38
C CYS A 79 6.29 4.47 2.98
N TRP A 80 5.29 4.08 3.76
CA TRP A 80 3.88 4.29 3.44
C TRP A 80 3.51 5.77 3.37
N GLN A 81 3.92 6.55 4.36
CA GLN A 81 3.54 7.95 4.46
C GLN A 81 4.16 8.81 3.34
N SER A 82 5.37 8.47 2.88
CA SER A 82 6.03 9.13 1.75
C SER A 82 5.31 8.91 0.42
N ALA A 83 4.58 7.81 0.27
CA ALA A 83 3.84 7.49 -0.94
C ALA A 83 2.38 7.94 -0.90
N VAL A 84 1.79 8.00 0.29
CA VAL A 84 0.35 8.19 0.49
C VAL A 84 -0.02 9.60 1.00
N GLY A 85 0.92 10.41 1.51
CA GLY A 85 0.66 11.83 1.87
C GLY A 85 0.55 12.75 0.65
N SER A 86 -0.35 13.73 0.54
CA SER A 86 -1.37 14.27 1.44
C SER A 86 -2.65 14.41 0.62
N SER A 87 -3.69 13.62 0.87
CA SER A 87 -5.03 13.95 0.39
C SER A 87 -5.56 15.09 1.25
N SER A 88 -5.21 16.33 0.90
CA SER A 88 -6.14 17.44 1.11
C SER A 88 -7.37 17.09 0.27
N LEU A 89 -8.41 16.59 0.93
CA LEU A 89 -9.76 16.62 0.41
C LEU A 89 -10.11 18.10 0.21
N SER A 90 -9.80 18.62 -0.98
CA SER A 90 -10.29 19.89 -1.52
C SER A 90 -11.54 19.62 -2.35
#